data_AF-A9GA13-F1
#
_entry.id   AF-A9GA13-F1
#
_cell.length_a   1.000
_cell.length_b   1.000
_cell.length_c   1.000
_cell.angle_alpha   90.00
_cell.angle_beta   90.00
_cell.angle_gamma   90.00
#
_symmetry.space_group_name_H-M   'P 1'
#
loop_
_entity.id
_entity.type
_entity.pdbx_description
1 polymer ?
#
loop_
_entity_poly.entity_id
_entity_poly.type
_entity_poly.pdbx_seq_one_letter_code
_entity_poly.pdbx_strand_id
1 'polypeptide(L)'
;MEEKSFWQRNQSDKAQNQIAREAKKFGLDKKALNIAYNACKDLDAFDPALTDYLEPPEEDLAYAIEKKVLLRLPLNEHDQTISMLRDKVRQVDRVNVVNSFVASLSAGRPDWRSPLSSYAYHLHHPAHDAQEKALGHTGNYECQICGFLRNPNNGHAGVIEYILIRFRGGGIHHPSPGYALADLIWSQEGEKVKPSEADWKILSKIFSVIRALPETAQLKELNESLSGLVKGNKSDRQGILETLGYCGILTARSRPTVCNTWFRPHEDLPSHLYKKEWRYPTCWWTGEEGLGEEAIAFWFPELSLM
;
A
#
# COMPACT_ATOMS: atom_id res chain seq x y z
N MET A 1 12.83 15.15 -27.40
CA MET A 1 12.90 15.83 -26.09
C MET A 1 14.24 15.48 -25.51
N GLU A 2 15.02 16.48 -25.07
CA GLU A 2 16.31 16.25 -24.42
C GLU A 2 16.05 15.58 -23.06
N GLU A 3 16.77 14.49 -22.78
CA GLU A 3 16.60 13.73 -21.55
C GLU A 3 17.21 14.51 -20.38
N LYS A 4 16.38 14.93 -19.41
CA LYS A 4 16.84 15.68 -18.25
C LYS A 4 17.67 14.78 -17.34
N SER A 5 18.85 15.26 -16.95
CA SER A 5 19.63 14.64 -15.87
C SER A 5 18.93 14.79 -14.50
N PHE A 6 19.40 14.05 -13.49
CA PHE A 6 18.75 13.94 -12.18
C PHE A 6 18.37 15.28 -11.56
N TRP A 7 19.32 16.22 -11.50
CA TRP A 7 19.11 17.55 -10.90
C TRP A 7 18.46 18.57 -11.83
N GLN A 8 18.17 18.21 -13.08
CA GLN A 8 17.39 19.05 -14.00
C GLN A 8 15.88 18.80 -13.89
N ARG A 9 15.45 17.74 -13.20
CA ARG A 9 14.04 17.45 -12.91
C ARG A 9 13.52 18.32 -11.77
N ASN A 10 12.21 18.61 -11.79
CA ASN A 10 11.48 19.29 -10.71
C ASN A 10 12.03 20.66 -10.27
N GLN A 11 12.58 21.45 -11.20
CA GLN A 11 13.18 22.76 -10.90
C GLN A 11 12.16 23.91 -10.90
N SER A 12 10.95 23.72 -11.44
CA SER A 12 9.95 24.80 -11.44
C SER A 12 9.44 25.12 -10.03
N ASP A 13 9.03 26.37 -9.82
CA ASP A 13 8.36 26.80 -8.58
C ASP A 13 7.12 25.96 -8.28
N LYS A 14 6.38 25.55 -9.33
CA LYS A 14 5.19 24.70 -9.19
C LYS A 14 5.57 23.35 -8.58
N ALA A 15 6.60 22.68 -9.12
CA ALA A 15 7.08 21.40 -8.60
C ALA A 15 7.61 21.55 -7.17
N GLN A 16 8.47 22.54 -6.91
CA GLN A 16 9.04 22.77 -5.59
C GLN A 16 8.00 23.11 -4.52
N ASN A 17 6.96 23.86 -4.87
CA ASN A 17 5.84 24.15 -3.99
C ASN A 17 4.99 22.91 -3.68
N GLN A 18 4.76 22.04 -4.68
CA GLN A 18 4.08 20.78 -4.45
C GLN A 18 4.86 19.87 -3.49
N ILE A 19 6.16 19.70 -3.73
CA ILE A 19 7.05 18.88 -2.89
C ILE A 19 7.09 19.42 -1.46
N ALA A 20 7.23 20.74 -1.28
CA ALA A 20 7.21 21.37 0.05
C ALA A 20 5.88 21.14 0.78
N ARG A 21 4.74 21.23 0.08
CA ARG A 21 3.42 20.99 0.65
C ARG A 21 3.25 19.54 1.09
N GLU A 22 3.70 18.58 0.28
CA GLU A 22 3.65 17.16 0.62
C GLU A 22 4.59 16.82 1.78
N ALA A 23 5.83 17.32 1.75
CA ALA A 23 6.78 17.17 2.84
C ALA A 23 6.21 17.67 4.18
N LYS A 24 5.60 18.87 4.18
CA LYS A 24 4.92 19.41 5.36
C LYS A 24 3.73 18.56 5.80
N LYS A 25 2.91 18.09 4.86
CA LYS A 25 1.72 17.28 5.16
C LYS A 25 2.08 15.96 5.86
N PHE A 26 3.19 15.34 5.47
CA PHE A 26 3.60 14.02 5.99
C PHE A 26 4.74 14.07 7.00
N GLY A 27 5.24 15.27 7.34
CA GLY A 27 6.35 15.44 8.27
C GLY A 27 7.68 14.88 7.73
N LEU A 28 7.90 14.98 6.42
CA LEU A 28 9.10 14.49 5.74
C LEU A 28 10.11 15.60 5.52
N ASP A 29 11.38 15.24 5.39
CA ASP A 29 12.41 16.16 4.95
C ASP A 29 12.19 16.55 3.47
N LYS A 30 12.12 17.86 3.20
CA LYS A 30 11.84 18.38 1.85
C LYS A 30 12.93 17.98 0.85
N LYS A 31 14.21 18.04 1.24
CA LYS A 31 15.33 17.73 0.34
C LYS A 31 15.29 16.24 -0.02
N ALA A 32 15.12 15.37 0.98
CA ALA A 32 15.00 13.93 0.77
C ALA A 32 13.80 13.57 -0.13
N LEU A 33 12.65 14.25 0.07
CA LEU A 33 11.48 14.06 -0.81
C LEU A 33 11.77 14.52 -2.24
N ASN A 34 12.48 15.64 -2.43
CA ASN A 34 12.87 16.11 -3.75
C ASN A 34 13.79 15.12 -4.48
N ILE A 35 14.72 14.48 -3.75
CA ILE A 35 15.58 13.41 -4.28
C ILE A 35 14.73 12.24 -4.77
N ALA A 36 13.75 11.80 -3.97
CA ALA A 36 12.83 10.72 -4.38
C ALA A 36 12.02 11.08 -5.63
N TYR A 37 11.54 12.33 -5.74
CA TYR A 37 10.87 12.81 -6.96
C TYR A 37 11.80 12.77 -8.17
N ASN A 38 12.99 13.36 -8.08
CA ASN A 38 13.94 13.37 -9.19
C ASN A 38 14.30 11.96 -9.68
N ALA A 39 14.32 10.98 -8.78
CA ALA A 39 14.62 9.60 -9.12
C ALA A 39 13.57 8.93 -10.01
N CYS A 40 12.27 9.26 -9.88
CA CYS A 40 11.20 8.47 -10.53
C CYS A 40 10.08 9.29 -11.19
N LYS A 41 10.02 10.61 -10.97
CA LYS A 41 8.91 11.45 -11.41
C LYS A 41 9.31 12.90 -11.67
N ASP A 42 9.20 13.33 -12.91
CA ASP A 42 9.35 14.74 -13.30
C ASP A 42 8.00 15.48 -13.30
N LEU A 43 7.72 16.25 -12.25
CA LEU A 43 6.53 17.09 -12.12
C LEU A 43 6.54 18.28 -13.09
N ASP A 44 7.69 18.60 -13.69
CA ASP A 44 7.80 19.64 -14.72
C ASP A 44 7.45 19.11 -16.12
N ALA A 45 7.29 17.80 -16.28
CA ALA A 45 6.89 17.21 -17.55
C ALA A 45 5.44 17.60 -17.91
N PHE A 46 5.15 17.70 -19.21
CA PHE A 46 3.81 18.00 -19.71
C PHE A 46 2.78 16.96 -19.25
N ASP A 47 3.18 15.67 -19.27
CA ASP A 47 2.49 14.59 -18.60
C ASP A 47 3.38 14.07 -17.46
N PRO A 48 3.11 14.40 -16.18
CA PRO A 48 3.90 13.98 -15.03
C PRO A 48 3.61 12.51 -14.66
N ALA A 49 3.59 11.65 -15.68
CA ALA A 49 3.66 10.21 -15.54
C ALA A 49 5.02 9.80 -14.96
N LEU A 50 5.16 8.51 -14.64
CA LEU A 50 6.45 7.94 -14.31
C LEU A 50 7.44 8.19 -15.43
N THR A 51 8.62 8.66 -15.06
CA THR A 51 9.77 8.76 -15.96
C THR A 51 10.72 7.60 -15.67
N ASP A 52 11.65 7.33 -16.59
CA ASP A 52 12.72 6.38 -16.33
C ASP A 52 13.48 6.71 -15.05
N TYR A 53 13.88 5.66 -14.35
CA TYR A 53 14.61 5.74 -13.11
C TYR A 53 15.93 6.47 -13.33
N LEU A 54 16.19 7.50 -12.54
CA LEU A 54 17.52 8.08 -12.44
C LEU A 54 18.06 7.77 -11.04
N GLU A 55 19.12 6.95 -11.00
CA GLU A 55 19.84 6.67 -9.77
C GLU A 55 20.30 8.00 -9.14
N PRO A 56 19.91 8.30 -7.89
CA PRO A 56 20.40 9.49 -7.22
C PRO A 56 21.92 9.43 -7.05
N PRO A 57 22.62 10.59 -7.07
CA PRO A 57 24.02 10.63 -6.65
C PRO A 57 24.19 9.99 -5.27
N GLU A 58 25.30 9.27 -5.04
CA GLU A 58 25.47 8.43 -3.83
C GLU A 58 25.27 9.23 -2.52
N GLU A 59 25.77 10.47 -2.45
CA GLU A 59 25.59 11.35 -1.29
C GLU A 59 24.13 11.73 -1.06
N ASP A 60 23.37 11.95 -2.13
CA ASP A 60 21.95 12.28 -2.07
C ASP A 60 21.11 11.07 -1.72
N LEU A 61 21.45 9.90 -2.26
CA LEU A 61 20.83 8.63 -1.87
C LEU A 61 21.06 8.36 -0.37
N ALA A 62 22.30 8.50 0.11
CA ALA A 62 22.64 8.33 1.51
C ALA A 62 21.85 9.29 2.41
N TYR A 63 21.75 10.57 2.01
CA TYR A 63 20.94 11.56 2.70
C TYR A 63 19.45 11.18 2.75
N ALA A 64 18.87 10.76 1.63
CA ALA A 64 17.45 10.39 1.57
C ALA A 64 17.12 9.12 2.38
N ILE A 65 18.07 8.18 2.48
CA ILE A 65 18.00 7.00 3.36
C ILE A 65 18.08 7.42 4.83
N GLU A 66 19.03 8.29 5.19
CA GLU A 66 19.16 8.82 6.56
C GLU A 66 17.87 9.52 7.02
N LYS A 67 17.22 10.26 6.12
CA LYS A 67 15.93 10.92 6.35
C LYS A 67 14.71 9.98 6.23
N LYS A 68 14.92 8.67 6.04
CA LYS A 68 13.89 7.63 5.95
C LYS A 68 12.83 7.86 4.86
N VAL A 69 13.21 8.59 3.81
CA VAL A 69 12.35 8.79 2.63
C VAL A 69 12.58 7.67 1.61
N LEU A 70 13.84 7.23 1.46
CA LEU A 70 14.22 6.11 0.60
C LEU A 70 14.77 4.94 1.42
N LEU A 71 14.82 3.77 0.80
CA LEU A 71 15.45 2.55 1.32
C LEU A 71 16.33 1.94 0.23
N ARG A 72 17.40 1.26 0.63
CA ARG A 72 18.14 0.37 -0.26
C ARG A 72 17.56 -1.03 -0.15
N LEU A 73 16.88 -1.48 -1.20
CA LEU A 73 16.20 -2.77 -1.25
C LEU A 73 16.72 -3.58 -2.45
N PRO A 74 16.80 -4.92 -2.36
CA PRO A 74 17.31 -5.77 -3.43
C PRO A 74 16.22 -6.05 -4.48
N LEU A 75 15.67 -5.00 -5.09
CA LEU A 75 14.40 -5.05 -5.83
C LEU A 75 14.46 -5.76 -7.19
N ASN A 76 15.65 -6.12 -7.65
CA ASN A 76 15.84 -6.98 -8.82
C ASN A 76 16.12 -8.43 -8.45
N GLU A 77 16.37 -8.72 -7.17
CA GLU A 77 16.67 -10.05 -6.65
C GLU A 77 15.41 -10.64 -5.99
N HIS A 78 14.71 -11.47 -6.75
CA HIS A 78 13.47 -12.11 -6.31
C HIS A 78 13.64 -12.84 -4.98
N ASP A 79 14.51 -13.85 -4.94
CA ASP A 79 14.63 -14.76 -3.79
C ASP A 79 15.06 -14.01 -2.53
N GLN A 80 15.97 -13.04 -2.69
CA GLN A 80 16.41 -12.17 -1.60
C GLN A 80 15.25 -11.30 -1.08
N THR A 81 14.46 -10.69 -1.97
CA THR A 81 13.30 -9.87 -1.56
C THR A 81 12.26 -10.72 -0.84
N ILE A 82 11.93 -11.91 -1.35
CA ILE A 82 10.96 -12.82 -0.73
C ILE A 82 11.46 -13.30 0.64
N SER A 83 12.73 -13.66 0.76
CA SER A 83 13.33 -14.04 2.05
C SER A 83 13.20 -12.90 3.06
N MET A 84 13.63 -11.69 2.69
CA MET A 84 13.56 -10.52 3.56
C MET A 84 12.13 -10.16 3.95
N LEU A 85 11.18 -10.21 3.01
CA LEU A 85 9.77 -9.95 3.27
C LEU A 85 9.22 -10.92 4.30
N ARG A 86 9.47 -12.23 4.14
CA ARG A 86 8.99 -13.25 5.07
C ARG A 86 9.59 -13.08 6.46
N ASP A 87 10.88 -12.76 6.54
CA ASP A 87 11.54 -12.46 7.81
C ASP A 87 10.95 -11.22 8.47
N LYS A 88 10.64 -10.18 7.69
CA LYS A 88 9.99 -8.98 8.18
C LYS A 88 8.58 -9.23 8.68
N VAL A 89 7.75 -9.97 7.93
CA VAL A 89 6.41 -10.38 8.35
C VAL A 89 6.44 -11.09 9.71
N ARG A 90 7.40 -11.99 9.95
CA ARG A 90 7.54 -12.66 11.27
C ARG A 90 7.92 -11.73 12.42
N GLN A 91 8.54 -10.59 12.13
CA GLN A 91 9.01 -9.61 13.11
C GLN A 91 8.00 -8.48 13.35
N VAL A 92 6.93 -8.38 12.55
CA VAL A 92 5.92 -7.34 12.72
C VAL A 92 5.19 -7.53 14.05
N ASP A 93 5.17 -6.49 14.86
CA ASP A 93 4.23 -6.38 15.97
C ASP A 93 2.85 -6.04 15.41
N ARG A 94 1.95 -7.03 15.42
CA ARG A 94 0.57 -6.88 14.97
C ARG A 94 -0.15 -5.72 15.68
N VAL A 95 0.05 -5.56 16.99
CA VAL A 95 -0.60 -4.51 17.77
C VAL A 95 -0.20 -3.14 17.25
N ASN A 96 1.09 -2.96 16.90
CA ASN A 96 1.57 -1.71 16.36
C ASN A 96 0.95 -1.37 15.00
N VAL A 97 0.91 -2.30 14.04
CA VAL A 97 0.33 -2.01 12.71
C VAL A 97 -1.18 -1.79 12.76
N VAL A 98 -1.89 -2.48 13.67
CA VAL A 98 -3.30 -2.23 13.97
C VAL A 98 -3.49 -0.83 14.55
N ASN A 99 -2.69 -0.47 15.55
CA ASN A 99 -2.74 0.84 16.17
C ASN A 99 -2.48 1.97 15.17
N SER A 100 -1.48 1.85 14.31
CA SER A 100 -1.24 2.81 13.23
C SER A 100 -2.43 2.93 12.29
N PHE A 101 -3.03 1.81 11.88
CA PHE A 101 -4.21 1.80 11.03
C PHE A 101 -5.40 2.52 11.69
N VAL A 102 -5.71 2.23 12.95
CA VAL A 102 -6.85 2.84 13.65
C VAL A 102 -6.64 4.35 13.84
N ALA A 103 -5.46 4.77 14.30
CA ALA A 103 -5.11 6.19 14.45
C ALA A 103 -5.17 6.96 13.11
N SER A 104 -4.92 6.28 11.99
CA SER A 104 -4.97 6.90 10.66
C SER A 104 -6.37 7.37 10.23
N LEU A 105 -7.43 6.81 10.81
CA LEU A 105 -8.82 7.03 10.39
C LEU A 105 -9.24 8.48 10.64
N SER A 106 -8.90 9.03 11.82
CA SER A 106 -9.13 10.45 12.13
C SER A 106 -8.01 11.36 11.62
N ALA A 107 -6.76 10.86 11.56
CA ALA A 107 -5.61 11.66 11.16
C ALA A 107 -5.57 11.95 9.65
N GLY A 108 -6.18 11.10 8.83
CA GLY A 108 -6.08 11.22 7.37
C GLY A 108 -4.66 10.93 6.86
N ARG A 109 -3.98 9.94 7.48
CA ARG A 109 -2.58 9.56 7.22
C ARG A 109 -2.50 8.22 6.48
N PRO A 110 -2.45 8.19 5.14
CA PRO A 110 -2.41 6.94 4.38
C PRO A 110 -1.15 6.12 4.64
N ASP A 111 -0.04 6.79 4.98
CA ASP A 111 1.22 6.15 5.36
C ASP A 111 1.13 5.37 6.67
N TRP A 112 0.16 5.68 7.54
CA TRP A 112 -0.13 4.90 8.75
C TRP A 112 -1.08 3.72 8.48
N ARG A 113 -1.85 3.75 7.38
CA ARG A 113 -2.78 2.67 6.96
C ARG A 113 -2.04 1.51 6.32
N SER A 114 -1.09 1.86 5.46
CA SER A 114 -0.42 0.95 4.53
C SER A 114 0.15 -0.31 5.20
N PRO A 115 0.87 -0.23 6.35
CA PRO A 115 1.55 -1.39 6.91
C PRO A 115 0.64 -2.55 7.27
N LEU A 116 -0.60 -2.27 7.72
CA LEU A 116 -1.56 -3.33 8.03
C LEU A 116 -1.96 -4.10 6.76
N SER A 117 -2.16 -3.42 5.63
CA SER A 117 -2.45 -4.06 4.35
C SER A 117 -1.30 -4.96 3.89
N SER A 118 -0.07 -4.43 3.91
CA SER A 118 1.14 -5.16 3.53
C SER A 118 1.35 -6.39 4.42
N TYR A 119 1.15 -6.23 5.73
CA TYR A 119 1.27 -7.32 6.69
C TYR A 119 0.20 -8.39 6.48
N ALA A 120 -1.07 -8.01 6.39
CA ALA A 120 -2.18 -8.94 6.27
C ALA A 120 -2.14 -9.73 4.94
N TYR A 121 -1.77 -9.08 3.83
CA TYR A 121 -1.67 -9.74 2.53
C TYR A 121 -0.56 -10.80 2.49
N HIS A 122 0.59 -10.51 3.10
CA HIS A 122 1.78 -11.37 3.04
C HIS A 122 1.96 -12.26 4.27
N LEU A 123 0.97 -12.33 5.16
CA LEU A 123 1.01 -13.10 6.41
C LEU A 123 1.36 -14.58 6.18
N HIS A 124 0.84 -15.16 5.09
CA HIS A 124 1.04 -16.56 4.72
C HIS A 124 1.98 -16.76 3.51
N HIS A 125 2.76 -15.74 3.13
CA HIS A 125 3.58 -15.79 1.93
C HIS A 125 4.56 -16.99 1.93
N PRO A 126 4.50 -17.89 0.93
CA PRO A 126 5.32 -19.11 0.91
C PRO A 126 6.78 -18.80 0.61
N ALA A 127 7.66 -19.63 1.16
CA ALA A 127 9.01 -19.79 0.62
C ALA A 127 8.89 -20.39 -0.78
N HIS A 128 9.60 -19.81 -1.74
CA HIS A 128 9.71 -20.35 -3.08
C HIS A 128 10.87 -19.65 -3.80
N ASP A 129 11.43 -20.35 -4.78
CA ASP A 129 12.39 -19.77 -5.71
C ASP A 129 11.65 -19.11 -6.87
N ALA A 130 12.33 -18.20 -7.57
CA ALA A 130 11.77 -17.51 -8.72
C ALA A 130 11.25 -18.48 -9.79
N GLN A 131 9.96 -18.36 -10.12
CA GLN A 131 9.35 -19.05 -11.27
C GLN A 131 9.04 -18.03 -12.37
N GLU A 132 10.04 -17.73 -13.18
CA GLU A 132 9.98 -16.61 -14.10
C GLU A 132 9.14 -16.90 -15.34
N LYS A 133 8.22 -15.99 -15.64
CA LYS A 133 7.56 -15.89 -16.94
C LYS A 133 7.95 -14.58 -17.60
N ALA A 134 8.48 -14.66 -18.82
CA ALA A 134 8.79 -13.48 -19.60
C ALA A 134 7.53 -12.67 -19.91
N LEU A 135 7.60 -11.36 -19.70
CA LEU A 135 6.58 -10.38 -20.06
C LEU A 135 7.03 -9.61 -21.30
N GLY A 136 6.60 -10.07 -22.48
CA GLY A 136 6.95 -9.44 -23.75
C GLY A 136 8.43 -9.61 -24.12
N HIS A 137 8.96 -8.65 -24.89
CA HIS A 137 10.32 -8.72 -25.48
C HIS A 137 11.38 -7.85 -24.79
N THR A 138 11.04 -7.24 -23.64
CA THR A 138 11.89 -6.23 -22.98
C THR A 138 12.77 -6.78 -21.86
N GLY A 139 12.81 -8.11 -21.68
CA GLY A 139 13.51 -8.75 -20.56
C GLY A 139 12.83 -8.59 -19.20
N ASN A 140 11.56 -8.17 -19.18
CA ASN A 140 10.74 -8.13 -17.97
C ASN A 140 10.30 -9.56 -17.60
N TYR A 141 10.26 -9.86 -16.30
CA TYR A 141 9.81 -11.15 -15.80
C TYR A 141 8.82 -10.98 -14.65
N GLU A 142 7.89 -11.91 -14.55
CA GLU A 142 6.97 -12.04 -13.43
C GLU A 142 7.10 -13.43 -12.80
N CYS A 143 7.26 -13.48 -11.47
CA CYS A 143 7.18 -14.74 -10.75
C CYS A 143 5.75 -15.29 -10.76
N GLN A 144 5.58 -16.53 -11.24
CA GLN A 144 4.27 -17.15 -11.36
C GLN A 144 3.61 -17.51 -10.02
N ILE A 145 4.39 -17.58 -8.93
CA ILE A 145 3.87 -17.87 -7.58
C ILE A 145 3.41 -16.60 -6.87
N CYS A 146 4.20 -15.53 -6.96
CA CYS A 146 3.98 -14.34 -6.12
C CYS A 146 3.71 -13.04 -6.86
N GLY A 147 3.82 -13.04 -8.19
CA GLY A 147 3.62 -11.83 -9.00
C GLY A 147 4.73 -10.79 -8.84
N PHE A 148 5.88 -11.14 -8.23
CA PHE A 148 7.04 -10.27 -8.20
C PHE A 148 7.46 -9.92 -9.62
N LEU A 149 7.55 -8.62 -9.90
CA LEU A 149 7.96 -8.10 -11.20
C LEU A 149 9.43 -7.71 -11.16
N ARG A 150 10.25 -8.39 -11.95
CA ARG A 150 11.61 -7.93 -12.23
C ARG A 150 11.59 -7.13 -13.52
N ASN A 151 11.97 -5.86 -13.43
CA ASN A 151 12.18 -5.00 -14.58
C ASN A 151 13.66 -4.57 -14.60
N PRO A 152 14.50 -5.14 -15.48
CA PRO A 152 15.93 -4.84 -15.51
C PRO A 152 16.23 -3.37 -15.87
N ASN A 153 15.28 -2.67 -16.51
CA ASN A 153 15.44 -1.28 -16.94
C ASN A 153 14.93 -0.27 -15.89
N ASN A 154 14.00 -0.66 -15.00
CA ASN A 154 13.28 0.26 -14.11
C ASN A 154 12.91 -0.33 -12.72
N GLY A 155 13.55 -1.43 -12.28
CA GLY A 155 13.19 -2.16 -11.06
C GLY A 155 13.23 -1.34 -9.77
N HIS A 156 14.11 -0.33 -9.69
CA HIS A 156 14.18 0.59 -8.56
C HIS A 156 13.12 1.71 -8.62
N ALA A 157 12.78 2.21 -9.82
CA ALA A 157 11.74 3.24 -9.98
C ALA A 157 10.37 2.76 -9.54
N GLY A 158 9.99 1.51 -9.85
CA GLY A 158 8.69 0.98 -9.46
C GLY A 158 8.49 0.99 -7.94
N VAL A 159 9.50 0.58 -7.18
CA VAL A 159 9.38 0.62 -5.71
C VAL A 159 9.50 2.03 -5.18
N ILE A 160 10.40 2.88 -5.69
CA ILE A 160 10.47 4.29 -5.25
C ILE A 160 9.16 5.04 -5.56
N GLU A 161 8.48 4.70 -6.64
CA GLU A 161 7.13 5.18 -6.90
C GLU A 161 6.14 4.65 -5.86
N TYR A 162 6.16 3.35 -5.55
CA TYR A 162 5.29 2.77 -4.52
C TYR A 162 5.53 3.43 -3.15
N ILE A 163 6.78 3.76 -2.87
CA ILE A 163 7.25 4.54 -1.74
C ILE A 163 6.65 5.96 -1.74
N LEU A 164 6.52 6.62 -2.89
CA LEU A 164 5.82 7.91 -2.98
C LEU A 164 4.29 7.76 -2.92
N ILE A 165 3.73 6.64 -3.41
CA ILE A 165 2.31 6.32 -3.37
C ILE A 165 1.79 6.12 -1.94
N ARG A 166 2.65 5.69 -1.00
CA ARG A 166 2.29 5.61 0.44
C ARG A 166 1.74 6.93 0.98
N PHE A 167 2.18 8.06 0.41
CA PHE A 167 1.77 9.41 0.80
C PHE A 167 0.56 9.93 -0.01
N ARG A 168 0.17 9.26 -1.09
CA ARG A 168 -0.83 9.78 -2.04
C ARG A 168 -2.16 9.02 -2.05
N GLY A 169 -2.34 8.04 -1.17
CA GLY A 169 -3.62 7.34 -1.02
C GLY A 169 -3.55 5.94 -0.42
N GLY A 170 -2.35 5.43 -0.11
CA GLY A 170 -2.19 4.15 0.61
C GLY A 170 -2.76 2.93 -0.12
N GLY A 171 -3.08 3.07 -1.40
CA GLY A 171 -3.56 2.00 -2.26
C GLY A 171 -2.75 2.02 -3.54
N ILE A 172 -2.45 0.83 -4.05
CA ILE A 172 -2.41 0.40 -5.46
C ILE A 172 -1.51 -0.85 -5.56
N HIS A 173 -0.56 -1.10 -4.63
CA HIS A 173 0.45 -2.17 -4.80
C HIS A 173 0.76 -3.07 -3.58
N HIS A 174 -0.11 -3.18 -2.56
CA HIS A 174 0.09 -4.11 -1.43
C HIS A 174 0.45 -5.57 -1.83
N PRO A 175 -0.10 -6.13 -2.92
CA PRO A 175 0.32 -7.44 -3.41
C PRO A 175 1.80 -7.52 -3.87
N SER A 176 2.44 -6.38 -4.18
CA SER A 176 3.85 -6.33 -4.61
C SER A 176 4.79 -6.63 -3.43
N PRO A 177 5.61 -7.69 -3.51
CA PRO A 177 6.50 -8.05 -2.41
C PRO A 177 7.53 -6.95 -2.08
N GLY A 178 8.05 -6.24 -3.09
CA GLY A 178 9.02 -5.16 -2.87
C GLY A 178 8.43 -3.95 -2.15
N TYR A 179 7.18 -3.61 -2.45
CA TYR A 179 6.46 -2.56 -1.73
C TYR A 179 6.15 -2.97 -0.30
N ALA A 180 5.60 -4.18 -0.10
CA ALA A 180 5.30 -4.68 1.22
C ALA A 180 6.54 -4.74 2.11
N LEU A 181 7.69 -5.15 1.57
CA LEU A 181 8.95 -5.15 2.30
C LEU A 181 9.33 -3.73 2.77
N ALA A 182 9.28 -2.74 1.88
CA ALA A 182 9.57 -1.34 2.22
C ALA A 182 8.64 -0.82 3.34
N ASP A 183 7.35 -1.07 3.19
CA ASP A 183 6.30 -0.62 4.09
C ASP A 183 6.45 -1.21 5.50
N LEU A 184 6.75 -2.51 5.57
CA LEU A 184 7.01 -3.20 6.84
C LEU A 184 8.29 -2.71 7.52
N ILE A 185 9.38 -2.46 6.78
CA ILE A 185 10.61 -1.87 7.34
C ILE A 185 10.30 -0.51 7.98
N TRP A 186 9.61 0.38 7.28
CA TRP A 186 9.28 1.69 7.83
C TRP A 186 8.31 1.63 9.01
N SER A 187 7.36 0.70 9.01
CA SER A 187 6.47 0.54 10.16
C SER A 187 7.23 0.16 11.44
N GLN A 188 8.35 -0.55 11.30
CA GLN A 188 9.20 -0.96 12.41
C GLN A 188 10.08 0.21 12.90
N GLU A 189 10.66 0.96 11.97
CA GLU A 189 11.57 2.08 12.26
C GLU A 189 10.88 3.43 12.54
N GLY A 190 9.59 3.52 12.24
CA GLY A 190 8.76 4.71 12.40
C GLY A 190 8.23 4.91 13.81
N GLU A 191 7.54 6.03 13.99
CA GLU A 191 6.87 6.37 15.24
C GLU A 191 5.79 5.33 15.59
N LYS A 192 5.78 4.88 16.84
CA LYS A 192 4.73 4.01 17.38
C LYS A 192 3.56 4.89 17.79
N VAL A 193 2.48 4.84 17.01
CA VAL A 193 1.28 5.64 17.24
C VAL A 193 0.32 4.86 18.12
N LYS A 194 -0.27 5.52 19.13
CA LYS A 194 -1.34 4.95 19.96
C LYS A 194 -2.68 5.59 19.55
N PRO A 195 -3.71 4.81 19.16
CA PRO A 195 -5.01 5.36 18.85
C PRO A 195 -5.67 5.96 20.09
N SER A 196 -6.40 7.05 19.87
CA SER A 196 -7.31 7.62 20.85
C SER A 196 -8.62 6.83 20.90
N GLU A 197 -9.42 7.05 21.95
CA GLU A 197 -10.79 6.50 22.04
C GLU A 197 -11.66 6.95 20.85
N ALA A 198 -11.45 8.17 20.34
CA ALA A 198 -12.17 8.68 19.18
C ALA A 198 -11.84 7.87 17.90
N ASP A 199 -10.60 7.41 17.75
CA ASP A 199 -10.19 6.60 16.60
C ASP A 199 -10.89 5.24 16.62
N TRP A 200 -10.94 4.59 17.79
CA TRP A 200 -11.67 3.34 17.99
C TRP A 200 -13.18 3.51 17.75
N LYS A 201 -13.77 4.63 18.19
CA LYS A 201 -15.17 4.96 17.90
C LYS A 201 -15.43 5.10 16.39
N ILE A 202 -14.49 5.68 15.63
CA ILE A 202 -14.61 5.74 14.17
C ILE A 202 -14.59 4.32 13.58
N LEU A 203 -13.67 3.45 13.98
CA LEU A 203 -13.63 2.07 13.51
C LEU A 203 -14.91 1.30 13.85
N SER A 204 -15.40 1.41 15.09
CA SER A 204 -16.67 0.81 15.51
C SER A 204 -17.86 1.32 14.67
N LYS A 205 -17.87 2.61 14.36
CA LYS A 205 -18.89 3.21 13.50
C LYS A 205 -18.79 2.71 12.06
N ILE A 206 -17.58 2.51 11.52
CA ILE A 206 -17.35 1.91 10.19
C ILE A 206 -18.03 0.54 10.13
N PHE A 207 -17.76 -0.34 11.10
CA PHE A 207 -18.39 -1.67 11.13
C PHE A 207 -19.91 -1.57 11.29
N SER A 208 -20.39 -0.67 12.14
CA SER A 208 -21.83 -0.46 12.33
C SER A 208 -22.55 0.00 11.06
N VAL A 209 -21.96 0.91 10.26
CA VAL A 209 -22.60 1.35 9.01
C VAL A 209 -22.56 0.28 7.94
N ILE A 210 -21.51 -0.55 7.88
CA ILE A 210 -21.43 -1.67 6.94
C ILE A 210 -22.47 -2.73 7.30
N ARG A 211 -22.65 -3.08 8.58
CA ARG A 211 -23.69 -4.04 9.03
C ARG A 211 -25.11 -3.57 8.69
N ALA A 212 -25.33 -2.27 8.58
CA ALA A 212 -26.64 -1.70 8.26
C ALA A 212 -26.94 -1.65 6.75
N LEU A 213 -26.00 -2.01 5.89
CA LEU A 213 -26.22 -2.08 4.45
C LEU A 213 -27.18 -3.23 4.11
N PRO A 214 -28.06 -3.06 3.10
CA PRO A 214 -28.91 -4.16 2.64
C PRO A 214 -28.06 -5.26 1.99
N GLU A 215 -28.57 -6.49 1.97
CA GLU A 215 -27.90 -7.64 1.33
C GLU A 215 -27.56 -7.39 -0.14
N THR A 216 -28.35 -6.57 -0.83
CA THR A 216 -28.14 -6.21 -2.24
C THR A 216 -27.01 -5.20 -2.47
N ALA A 217 -26.47 -4.60 -1.41
CA ALA A 217 -25.46 -3.54 -1.52
C ALA A 217 -24.23 -4.00 -2.29
N GLN A 218 -23.72 -3.12 -3.16
CA GLN A 218 -22.51 -3.36 -3.93
C GLN A 218 -21.36 -2.46 -3.44
N LEU A 219 -20.18 -2.63 -4.07
CA LEU A 219 -18.94 -1.94 -3.71
C LEU A 219 -19.06 -0.40 -3.73
N LYS A 220 -19.92 0.15 -4.59
CA LYS A 220 -20.18 1.58 -4.65
C LYS A 220 -20.85 2.05 -3.35
N GLU A 221 -21.95 1.41 -2.97
CA GLU A 221 -22.67 1.70 -1.72
C GLU A 221 -21.79 1.46 -0.49
N LEU A 222 -20.96 0.41 -0.51
CA LEU A 222 -19.97 0.15 0.54
C LEU A 222 -18.99 1.33 0.69
N ASN A 223 -18.42 1.84 -0.41
CA ASN A 223 -17.52 3.00 -0.38
C ASN A 223 -18.24 4.28 0.09
N GLU A 224 -19.45 4.52 -0.41
CA GLU A 224 -20.25 5.70 -0.09
C GLU A 224 -20.72 5.70 1.37
N SER A 225 -20.90 4.53 1.98
CA SER A 225 -21.29 4.39 3.40
C SER A 225 -20.27 4.98 4.38
N LEU A 226 -19.00 5.09 3.98
CA LEU A 226 -17.92 5.71 4.77
C LEU A 226 -17.78 7.22 4.49
N SER A 227 -18.59 7.80 3.60
CA SER A 227 -18.51 9.23 3.26
C SER A 227 -18.80 10.11 4.47
N GLY A 228 -17.90 11.06 4.77
CA GLY A 228 -18.01 11.93 5.94
C GLY A 228 -17.61 11.29 7.27
N LEU A 229 -17.46 9.97 7.33
CA LEU A 229 -17.03 9.25 8.54
C LEU A 229 -15.50 9.26 8.72
N VAL A 230 -14.77 9.19 7.61
CA VAL A 230 -13.29 9.21 7.59
C VAL A 230 -12.79 10.38 6.76
N LYS A 231 -11.62 10.93 7.11
CA LYS A 231 -10.98 11.96 6.29
C LYS A 231 -10.44 11.36 5.01
N GLY A 232 -10.84 11.93 3.87
CA GLY A 232 -10.32 11.55 2.56
C GLY A 232 -11.38 11.57 1.46
N ASN A 233 -10.96 11.16 0.27
CA ASN A 233 -11.80 11.05 -0.92
C ASN A 233 -12.27 9.59 -1.15
N LYS A 234 -12.88 9.31 -2.32
CA LYS A 234 -13.30 7.94 -2.72
C LYS A 234 -12.17 6.93 -2.62
N SER A 235 -10.97 7.29 -3.06
CA SER A 235 -9.78 6.43 -3.07
C SER A 235 -9.29 6.14 -1.65
N ASP A 236 -9.27 7.13 -0.76
CA ASP A 236 -8.93 6.91 0.66
C ASP A 236 -9.85 5.90 1.33
N ARG A 237 -11.17 6.00 1.08
CA ARG A 237 -12.17 5.06 1.61
C ARG A 237 -11.99 3.67 1.01
N GLN A 238 -11.71 3.58 -0.28
CA GLN A 238 -11.43 2.31 -0.93
C GLN A 238 -10.20 1.63 -0.33
N GLY A 239 -9.11 2.38 -0.10
CA GLY A 239 -7.91 1.85 0.55
C GLY A 239 -8.20 1.26 1.94
N ILE A 240 -9.02 1.94 2.76
CA ILE A 240 -9.46 1.41 4.06
C ILE A 240 -10.22 0.10 3.91
N LEU A 241 -11.17 0.04 2.97
CA LEU A 241 -11.99 -1.16 2.74
C LEU A 241 -11.18 -2.33 2.15
N GLU A 242 -10.18 -2.03 1.32
CA GLU A 242 -9.24 -3.03 0.81
C GLU A 242 -8.33 -3.58 1.92
N THR A 243 -7.85 -2.73 2.84
CA THR A 243 -7.14 -3.19 4.04
C THR A 243 -8.00 -4.17 4.84
N LEU A 244 -9.27 -3.83 5.08
CA LEU A 244 -10.20 -4.71 5.78
C LEU A 244 -10.46 -6.02 5.01
N GLY A 245 -10.45 -5.99 3.68
CA GLY A 245 -10.48 -7.20 2.85
C GLY A 245 -9.26 -8.08 3.04
N TYR A 246 -8.05 -7.50 3.02
CA TYR A 246 -6.82 -8.23 3.30
C TYR A 246 -6.76 -8.79 4.71
N CYS A 247 -7.43 -8.16 5.68
CA CYS A 247 -7.61 -8.68 7.03
C CYS A 247 -8.62 -9.84 7.12
N GLY A 248 -9.35 -10.17 6.05
CA GLY A 248 -10.39 -11.20 6.07
C GLY A 248 -11.77 -10.70 6.50
N ILE A 249 -11.93 -9.39 6.72
CA ILE A 249 -13.17 -8.80 7.25
C ILE A 249 -14.18 -8.51 6.14
N LEU A 250 -13.72 -8.02 4.98
CA LEU A 250 -14.55 -7.73 3.81
C LEU A 250 -14.21 -8.69 2.65
N THR A 251 -14.69 -9.92 2.75
CA THR A 251 -14.39 -11.00 1.80
C THR A 251 -15.67 -11.70 1.35
N ALA A 252 -15.58 -12.48 0.27
CA ALA A 252 -16.67 -13.38 -0.12
C ALA A 252 -16.44 -14.75 0.51
N ARG A 253 -17.40 -15.28 1.28
CA ARG A 253 -17.22 -16.52 2.07
C ARG A 253 -16.92 -17.75 1.21
N SER A 254 -17.33 -17.72 -0.05
CA SER A 254 -17.10 -18.80 -1.02
C SER A 254 -15.71 -18.81 -1.64
N ARG A 255 -14.85 -17.82 -1.33
CA ARG A 255 -13.56 -17.62 -1.99
C ARG A 255 -12.38 -17.65 -1.01
N PRO A 256 -11.20 -18.13 -1.43
CA PRO A 256 -10.02 -18.14 -0.57
C PRO A 256 -9.57 -16.73 -0.22
N THR A 257 -8.92 -16.54 0.93
CA THR A 257 -8.47 -15.23 1.39
C THR A 257 -7.01 -15.29 1.81
N VAL A 258 -6.24 -14.26 1.45
CA VAL A 258 -4.77 -14.23 1.64
C VAL A 258 -4.41 -14.20 3.13
N CYS A 259 -5.37 -13.79 3.96
CA CYS A 259 -5.27 -13.79 5.41
C CYS A 259 -5.31 -15.17 6.06
N ASN A 260 -5.82 -16.20 5.37
CA ASN A 260 -5.96 -17.56 5.91
C ASN A 260 -5.00 -18.53 5.23
N THR A 261 -4.77 -18.35 3.93
CA THR A 261 -3.81 -19.16 3.17
C THR A 261 -3.29 -18.36 1.99
N TRP A 262 -2.06 -18.66 1.57
CA TRP A 262 -1.54 -18.04 0.35
C TRP A 262 -2.20 -18.63 -0.89
N PHE A 263 -2.66 -17.74 -1.77
CA PHE A 263 -2.99 -18.06 -3.14
C PHE A 263 -2.74 -16.79 -3.98
N ARG A 264 -2.53 -16.96 -5.29
CA ARG A 264 -2.27 -15.85 -6.21
C ARG A 264 -3.58 -15.38 -6.85
N PRO A 265 -4.11 -14.17 -6.53
CA PRO A 265 -5.47 -13.79 -6.92
C PRO A 265 -5.71 -13.56 -8.42
N HIS A 266 -4.66 -13.56 -9.24
CA HIS A 266 -4.73 -13.22 -10.67
C HIS A 266 -5.65 -14.14 -11.48
N GLU A 267 -5.92 -15.36 -11.00
CA GLU A 267 -6.79 -16.34 -11.66
C GLU A 267 -8.27 -16.13 -11.34
N ASP A 268 -8.58 -15.34 -10.32
CA ASP A 268 -9.93 -15.19 -9.77
C ASP A 268 -10.34 -13.71 -9.64
N LEU A 269 -10.14 -12.96 -10.72
CA LEU A 269 -10.53 -11.55 -10.81
C LEU A 269 -11.87 -11.39 -11.54
N PRO A 270 -12.70 -10.42 -11.13
CA PRO A 270 -13.99 -10.19 -11.76
C PRO A 270 -13.83 -9.72 -13.21
N SER A 271 -14.72 -10.18 -14.09
CA SER A 271 -14.76 -9.76 -15.50
C SER A 271 -15.25 -8.32 -15.67
N HIS A 272 -16.19 -7.88 -14.81
CA HIS A 272 -16.80 -6.55 -14.86
C HIS A 272 -15.80 -5.43 -14.51
N LEU A 273 -15.73 -4.41 -15.37
CA LEU A 273 -14.75 -3.31 -15.28
C LEU A 273 -14.76 -2.59 -13.93
N TYR A 274 -15.93 -2.26 -13.40
CA TYR A 274 -16.04 -1.52 -12.13
C TYR A 274 -15.53 -2.31 -10.92
N LYS A 275 -15.61 -3.65 -10.96
CA LYS A 275 -15.05 -4.50 -9.89
C LYS A 275 -13.53 -4.66 -10.03
N LYS A 276 -12.96 -4.46 -11.23
CA LYS A 276 -11.50 -4.47 -11.46
C LYS A 276 -10.79 -3.25 -10.85
N GLU A 277 -11.52 -2.19 -10.54
CA GLU A 277 -10.97 -1.06 -9.77
C GLU A 277 -10.64 -1.46 -8.33
N TRP A 278 -11.28 -2.51 -7.79
CA TRP A 278 -11.10 -3.01 -6.44
C TRP A 278 -10.12 -4.16 -6.39
N ARG A 279 -9.37 -4.26 -5.30
CA ARG A 279 -8.45 -5.38 -5.07
C ARG A 279 -9.16 -6.60 -4.53
N TYR A 280 -8.66 -7.77 -4.92
CA TYR A 280 -9.02 -9.03 -4.27
C TYR A 280 -8.56 -8.98 -2.80
N PRO A 281 -9.34 -9.44 -1.80
CA PRO A 281 -10.64 -10.12 -1.94
C PRO A 281 -11.85 -9.18 -2.01
N THR A 282 -11.70 -7.91 -1.63
CA THR A 282 -12.81 -6.95 -1.50
C THR A 282 -13.62 -6.80 -2.78
N CYS A 283 -13.01 -6.96 -3.96
CA CYS A 283 -13.71 -6.88 -5.25
C CYS A 283 -14.86 -7.88 -5.43
N TRP A 284 -14.91 -8.94 -4.60
CA TRP A 284 -15.98 -9.93 -4.59
C TRP A 284 -17.05 -9.70 -3.53
N TRP A 285 -16.84 -8.75 -2.61
CA TRP A 285 -17.77 -8.47 -1.53
C TRP A 285 -19.12 -7.95 -2.05
N THR A 286 -20.19 -8.35 -1.37
CA THR A 286 -21.55 -7.81 -1.50
C THR A 286 -22.18 -7.68 -0.12
N GLY A 287 -23.30 -6.96 0.01
CA GLY A 287 -24.02 -6.81 1.28
C GLY A 287 -24.37 -8.13 1.95
N GLU A 288 -24.71 -9.17 1.18
CA GLU A 288 -25.00 -10.52 1.66
C GLU A 288 -23.81 -11.14 2.43
N GLU A 289 -22.57 -10.80 2.04
CA GLU A 289 -21.37 -11.33 2.70
C GLU A 289 -21.16 -10.71 4.09
N GLY A 290 -21.60 -9.47 4.30
CA GLY A 290 -21.50 -8.79 5.59
C GLY A 290 -20.05 -8.60 6.07
N LEU A 291 -19.83 -8.74 7.37
CA LEU A 291 -18.51 -8.65 8.00
C LEU A 291 -18.03 -10.01 8.50
N GLY A 292 -16.74 -10.30 8.31
CA GLY A 292 -16.06 -11.42 8.95
C GLY A 292 -15.80 -11.15 10.44
N GLU A 293 -16.76 -11.51 11.30
CA GLU A 293 -16.70 -11.21 12.74
C GLU A 293 -15.51 -11.87 13.46
N GLU A 294 -15.12 -13.07 13.06
CA GLU A 294 -13.92 -13.75 13.60
C GLU A 294 -12.64 -12.97 13.28
N ALA A 295 -12.55 -12.42 12.07
CA ALA A 295 -11.43 -11.58 11.66
C ALA A 295 -11.42 -10.25 12.42
N ILE A 296 -12.59 -9.65 12.70
CA ILE A 296 -12.69 -8.47 13.56
C ILE A 296 -12.14 -8.77 14.96
N ALA A 297 -12.55 -9.89 15.57
CA ALA A 297 -12.05 -10.28 16.89
C ALA A 297 -10.54 -10.55 16.91
N PHE A 298 -9.99 -11.09 15.82
CA PHE A 298 -8.55 -11.35 15.69
C PHE A 298 -7.72 -10.07 15.54
N TRP A 299 -8.15 -9.16 14.67
CA TRP A 299 -7.39 -7.94 14.33
C TRP A 299 -7.66 -6.77 15.29
N PHE A 300 -8.87 -6.67 15.83
CA PHE A 300 -9.34 -5.55 16.65
C PHE A 300 -10.00 -6.02 17.95
N PRO A 301 -9.31 -6.81 18.79
CA PRO A 301 -9.87 -7.35 20.03
C PRO A 301 -10.35 -6.25 21.00
N GLU A 302 -9.78 -5.05 20.92
CA GLU A 302 -10.16 -3.88 21.73
C GLU A 302 -11.63 -3.50 21.56
N LEU A 303 -12.23 -3.75 20.39
CA LEU A 303 -13.65 -3.46 20.16
C LEU A 303 -14.59 -4.36 20.95
N SER A 304 -14.13 -5.53 21.40
CA SER A 304 -14.92 -6.42 22.27
C SER A 304 -14.82 -6.04 23.75
N LEU A 305 -13.89 -5.13 24.09
CA LEU A 305 -13.63 -4.66 25.46
C LEU A 305 -14.24 -3.27 25.73
N MET A 306 -14.85 -2.64 24.73
CA MET A 306 -15.46 -1.32 24.77
C MET A 306 -16.99 -1.41 24.85
#